data_AF-A0A350DET9-F1
#
_entry.id   AF-A0A350DET9-F1
#
_cell.length_a   1.000
_cell.length_b   1.000
_cell.length_c   1.000
_cell.angle_alpha   90.00
_cell.angle_beta   90.00
_cell.angle_gamma   90.00
#
_symmetry.space_group_name_H-M   'P 1'
#
loop_
_entity.id
_entity.type
_entity.pdbx_description
1 polymer ?
#
loop_
_entity_poly.entity_id
_entity_poly.type
_entity_poly.pdbx_seq_one_letter_code
_entity_poly.pdbx_strand_id
1 'polypeptide(L)'
;GVDCVRTVDELPEVPDLAVVCSPIEGVPKLIKKLGKFGVKAALVLSGGAYLDRDEDNKGSIRQRMLQAARESGIRVLGPECMGLIVPGKKLNASYASQPVKAGRVAYLGQSGMLANAMIDWAAGRDVGFSHLITVGDSVDVLLPDLIDYVNQFSPAQAILLHLERVTDAQHFMTSVRDASRNRLVVAIKSGRTPQSDISSMPPTPGIANRDVVFDAAFARAGVVRVNDSDEMLDALETLSRMKPLHGDRLAIVSNGLGPAMLAIDKLISAGGKLAEFSPDTQAALHKSQVDMSKPGENPVDLGGNATPERFVEALQIVTADPNVDAVLVVHAPTRLAPSQVTAQALIDHRKTFKRNLLTSWMGLKEALNARHVCNLAGIPTYTSPEKAVKAFMHMVDYQRVQALLHEIPPSLPFSTSPEIRAECR
;
A
#
# COMPACT_ATOMS: atom_id res chain seq x y z
N GLY A 1 13.37 -11.65 34.60
CA GLY A 1 14.01 -10.92 35.71
C GLY A 1 13.50 -9.50 35.77
N VAL A 2 12.18 -9.34 35.83
CA VAL A 2 11.47 -8.08 36.13
C VAL A 2 10.46 -8.45 37.21
N ASP A 3 10.22 -7.57 38.17
CA ASP A 3 9.28 -7.82 39.24
C ASP A 3 7.87 -8.07 38.69
N CYS A 4 7.19 -9.05 39.28
CA CYS A 4 5.88 -9.49 38.84
C CYS A 4 4.94 -9.49 40.03
N VAL A 5 3.73 -8.97 39.82
CA VAL A 5 2.66 -8.92 40.81
C VAL A 5 1.53 -9.84 40.39
N ARG A 6 0.74 -10.32 41.36
CA ARG A 6 -0.34 -11.29 41.08
C ARG A 6 -1.58 -10.61 40.55
N THR A 7 -1.81 -9.36 40.94
CA THR A 7 -3.03 -8.62 40.63
C THR A 7 -2.71 -7.18 40.23
N VAL A 8 -3.63 -6.53 39.51
CA VAL A 8 -3.50 -5.13 39.08
C VAL A 8 -3.36 -4.18 40.28
N ASP A 9 -4.05 -4.48 41.38
CA ASP A 9 -4.08 -3.63 42.58
C ASP A 9 -2.75 -3.62 43.34
N GLU A 10 -1.86 -4.57 43.04
CA GLU A 10 -0.50 -4.66 43.61
C GLU A 10 0.54 -3.88 42.77
N LEU A 11 0.16 -3.29 41.63
CA LEU A 11 1.08 -2.52 40.82
C LEU A 11 1.58 -1.28 41.58
N PRO A 12 2.88 -0.97 41.51
CA PRO A 12 3.47 0.15 42.26
C PRO A 12 3.02 1.52 41.72
N GLU A 13 2.61 1.59 40.45
CA GLU A 13 2.13 2.78 39.77
C GLU A 13 1.08 2.43 38.72
N VAL A 14 0.31 3.43 38.27
CA VAL A 14 -0.71 3.27 37.24
C VAL A 14 -0.06 3.35 35.85
N PRO A 15 -0.03 2.26 35.06
CA PRO A 15 0.55 2.30 33.72
C PRO A 15 -0.35 3.06 32.74
N ASP A 16 0.24 3.75 31.77
CA ASP A 16 -0.51 4.39 30.68
C ASP A 16 -1.12 3.37 29.70
N LEU A 17 -0.46 2.22 29.51
CA LEU A 17 -0.86 1.15 28.59
C LEU A 17 -0.74 -0.22 29.27
N ALA A 18 -1.81 -1.02 29.22
CA ALA A 18 -1.80 -2.43 29.60
C ALA A 18 -1.83 -3.33 28.36
N VAL A 19 -0.88 -4.26 28.22
CA VAL A 19 -0.88 -5.29 27.16
C VAL A 19 -1.47 -6.58 27.73
N VAL A 20 -2.66 -6.94 27.25
CA VAL A 20 -3.48 -8.04 27.77
C VAL A 20 -3.28 -9.30 26.92
N CYS A 21 -2.66 -10.30 27.54
CA CYS A 21 -2.38 -11.62 26.97
C CYS A 21 -3.12 -12.77 27.70
N SER A 22 -4.16 -12.43 28.48
CA SER A 22 -4.94 -13.41 29.26
C SER A 22 -6.00 -14.12 28.39
N PRO A 23 -6.53 -15.29 28.80
CA PRO A 23 -7.67 -15.92 28.15
C PRO A 23 -8.85 -14.96 27.96
N ILE A 24 -9.47 -15.01 26.78
CA ILE A 24 -10.37 -13.98 26.26
C ILE A 24 -11.66 -13.83 27.08
N GLU A 25 -12.10 -14.89 27.75
CA GLU A 25 -13.29 -14.93 28.60
C GLU A 25 -13.15 -14.03 29.84
N GLY A 26 -11.93 -13.90 30.36
CA GLY A 26 -11.60 -13.08 31.52
C GLY A 26 -11.36 -11.60 31.20
N VAL A 27 -11.14 -11.27 29.92
CA VAL A 27 -10.72 -9.93 29.48
C VAL A 27 -11.73 -8.83 29.86
N PRO A 28 -13.06 -8.99 29.70
CA PRO A 28 -14.01 -7.95 30.12
C PRO A 28 -13.89 -7.57 31.60
N LYS A 29 -13.68 -8.54 32.48
CA LYS A 29 -13.48 -8.30 33.92
C LYS A 29 -12.16 -7.59 34.18
N LEU A 30 -11.11 -7.97 33.44
CA LEU A 30 -9.79 -7.35 33.55
C LEU A 30 -9.80 -5.90 33.08
N ILE A 31 -10.45 -5.58 31.95
CA ILE A 31 -10.62 -4.21 31.45
C ILE A 31 -11.26 -3.33 32.53
N LYS A 32 -12.33 -3.80 33.17
CA LYS A 32 -13.00 -3.07 34.26
C LYS A 32 -12.07 -2.83 35.46
N LYS A 33 -11.21 -3.79 35.81
CA LYS A 33 -10.21 -3.62 36.88
C LYS A 33 -9.14 -2.60 36.49
N LEU A 34 -8.57 -2.71 35.28
CA LEU A 34 -7.57 -1.80 34.76
C LEU A 34 -8.09 -0.36 34.72
N GLY A 35 -9.29 -0.15 34.18
CA GLY A 35 -9.89 1.18 34.13
C GLY A 35 -10.18 1.77 35.52
N LYS A 36 -10.64 0.94 36.49
CA LYS A 36 -10.80 1.38 37.89
C LYS A 36 -9.49 1.76 38.57
N PHE A 37 -8.40 1.07 38.23
CA PHE A 37 -7.06 1.40 38.71
C PHE A 37 -6.51 2.70 38.09
N GLY A 38 -7.10 3.17 36.98
CA GLY A 38 -6.75 4.42 36.30
C GLY A 38 -5.97 4.24 35.00
N VAL A 39 -5.84 3.01 34.49
CA VAL A 39 -5.17 2.73 33.22
C VAL A 39 -5.97 3.36 32.07
N LYS A 40 -5.29 4.08 31.18
CA LYS A 40 -5.93 4.85 30.10
C LYS A 40 -6.22 4.01 28.85
N ALA A 41 -5.36 3.06 28.54
CA ALA A 41 -5.49 2.21 27.37
C ALA A 41 -5.15 0.73 27.65
N ALA A 42 -5.89 -0.17 27.01
CA ALA A 42 -5.59 -1.59 26.99
C ALA A 42 -5.46 -2.11 25.55
N LEU A 43 -4.38 -2.86 25.29
CA LEU A 43 -4.15 -3.58 24.05
C LEU A 43 -4.45 -5.06 24.29
N VAL A 44 -5.48 -5.59 23.62
CA VAL A 44 -5.92 -6.98 23.80
C VAL A 44 -5.44 -7.82 22.62
N LEU A 45 -4.46 -8.67 22.86
CA LEU A 45 -3.88 -9.55 21.83
C LEU A 45 -4.70 -10.83 21.64
N SER A 46 -5.28 -11.33 22.73
CA SER A 46 -6.08 -12.56 22.75
C SER A 46 -7.31 -12.46 21.82
N GLY A 47 -7.66 -13.56 21.16
CA GLY A 47 -8.80 -13.65 20.24
C GLY A 47 -9.47 -15.03 20.26
N GLY A 48 -10.36 -15.30 19.30
CA GLY A 48 -11.00 -16.61 19.19
C GLY A 48 -12.33 -16.64 18.41
N ALA A 49 -12.65 -17.78 17.81
CA ALA A 49 -13.80 -17.93 16.92
C ALA A 49 -15.19 -17.80 17.59
N TYR A 50 -15.27 -17.83 18.92
CA TYR A 50 -16.53 -17.78 19.69
C TYR A 50 -16.83 -16.39 20.28
N LEU A 51 -16.11 -15.36 19.86
CA LEU A 51 -16.25 -14.00 20.38
C LEU A 51 -17.65 -13.39 20.21
N ASP A 52 -18.42 -13.84 19.21
CA ASP A 52 -19.80 -13.42 18.94
C ASP A 52 -20.87 -14.30 19.57
N ARG A 53 -20.51 -15.43 20.19
CA ARG A 53 -21.51 -16.32 20.77
C ARG A 53 -22.10 -15.70 22.04
N ASP A 54 -23.42 -15.82 22.18
CA ASP A 54 -24.14 -15.52 23.41
C ASP A 54 -24.68 -16.82 24.01
N GLU A 55 -23.78 -17.65 24.53
CA GLU A 55 -24.14 -18.96 25.11
C GLU A 55 -24.88 -18.81 26.47
N ASP A 56 -24.89 -17.62 27.06
CA ASP A 56 -25.26 -17.38 28.47
C ASP A 56 -26.33 -16.27 28.67
N ASN A 57 -26.90 -15.68 27.61
CA ASN A 57 -27.72 -14.45 27.66
C ASN A 57 -27.02 -13.27 28.37
N LYS A 58 -25.68 -13.24 28.37
CA LYS A 58 -24.86 -12.18 28.99
C LYS A 58 -24.32 -11.19 27.95
N GLY A 59 -24.67 -11.40 26.68
CA GLY A 59 -24.04 -10.73 25.55
C GLY A 59 -22.69 -11.34 25.19
N SER A 60 -22.32 -11.13 23.94
CA SER A 60 -21.07 -11.65 23.38
C SER A 60 -19.85 -11.09 24.12
N ILE A 61 -18.69 -11.76 24.00
CA ILE A 61 -17.46 -11.28 24.65
C ILE A 61 -17.13 -9.86 24.16
N ARG A 62 -17.30 -9.59 22.86
CA ARG A 62 -17.09 -8.25 22.28
C ARG A 62 -17.97 -7.19 22.92
N GLN A 63 -19.26 -7.48 23.09
CA GLN A 63 -20.21 -6.56 23.74
C GLN A 63 -19.80 -6.27 25.18
N ARG A 64 -19.43 -7.31 25.95
CA ARG A 64 -18.98 -7.14 27.34
C ARG A 64 -17.66 -6.38 27.46
N MET A 65 -16.73 -6.56 26.52
CA MET A 65 -15.49 -5.76 26.47
C MET A 65 -15.79 -4.28 26.23
N LEU A 66 -16.62 -3.96 25.23
CA LEU A 66 -17.00 -2.58 24.92
C LEU A 66 -17.76 -1.94 26.08
N GLN A 67 -18.67 -2.67 26.73
CA GLN A 67 -19.35 -2.18 27.93
C GLN A 67 -18.36 -1.86 29.06
N ALA A 68 -17.42 -2.77 29.35
CA ALA A 68 -16.41 -2.54 30.38
C ALA A 68 -15.51 -1.34 30.06
N ALA A 69 -15.15 -1.15 28.79
CA ALA A 69 -14.40 0.01 28.31
C ALA A 69 -15.16 1.31 28.57
N ARG A 70 -16.42 1.38 28.14
CA ARG A 70 -17.30 2.56 28.31
C ARG A 70 -17.56 2.90 29.78
N GLU A 71 -17.81 1.90 30.62
CA GLU A 71 -18.08 2.10 32.05
C GLU A 71 -16.88 2.66 32.81
N SER A 72 -15.66 2.37 32.36
CA SER A 72 -14.43 2.74 33.07
C SER A 72 -13.63 3.86 32.40
N GLY A 73 -13.99 4.25 31.17
CA GLY A 73 -13.30 5.29 30.40
C GLY A 73 -11.97 4.85 29.76
N ILE A 74 -11.56 3.59 29.95
CA ILE A 74 -10.38 3.01 29.30
C ILE A 74 -10.64 2.78 27.81
N ARG A 75 -9.68 3.10 26.95
CA ARG A 75 -9.74 2.78 25.52
C ARG A 75 -9.17 1.40 25.22
N VAL A 76 -9.78 0.65 24.31
CA VAL A 76 -9.39 -0.73 23.99
C VAL A 76 -9.05 -0.90 22.52
N LEU A 77 -7.82 -1.34 22.24
CA LEU A 77 -7.38 -1.80 20.92
C LEU A 77 -7.37 -3.33 20.87
N GLY A 78 -7.90 -3.93 19.79
CA GLY A 78 -8.19 -5.37 19.70
C GLY A 78 -9.67 -5.68 19.98
N PRO A 79 -10.04 -6.93 20.35
CA PRO A 79 -9.19 -8.12 20.52
C PRO A 79 -8.62 -8.66 19.21
N GLU A 80 -7.93 -9.80 19.29
CA GLU A 80 -7.42 -10.57 18.15
C GLU A 80 -6.51 -9.74 17.23
N CYS A 81 -5.60 -8.99 17.84
CA CYS A 81 -4.64 -8.17 17.13
C CYS A 81 -3.21 -8.65 17.38
N MET A 82 -2.32 -8.37 16.43
CA MET A 82 -0.88 -8.57 16.59
C MET A 82 -0.26 -7.62 17.61
N GLY A 83 -0.84 -6.43 17.71
CA GLY A 83 -0.40 -5.35 18.58
C GLY A 83 0.01 -4.10 17.80
N LEU A 84 0.92 -3.34 18.40
CA LEU A 84 1.45 -2.11 17.79
C LEU A 84 2.97 -1.99 17.95
N ILE A 85 3.60 -1.41 16.94
CA ILE A 85 5.02 -1.15 16.88
C ILE A 85 5.23 0.28 16.40
N VAL A 86 5.98 1.06 17.17
CA VAL A 86 6.36 2.45 16.85
C VAL A 86 7.88 2.56 16.99
N PRO A 87 8.65 2.18 15.95
CA PRO A 87 10.10 2.08 16.04
C PRO A 87 10.79 3.40 16.41
N GLY A 88 10.27 4.53 15.92
CA GLY A 88 10.79 5.87 16.26
C GLY A 88 10.66 6.23 17.74
N LYS A 89 9.82 5.52 18.50
CA LYS A 89 9.65 5.64 19.95
C LYS A 89 10.26 4.45 20.71
N LYS A 90 10.93 3.52 20.01
CA LYS A 90 11.45 2.26 20.56
C LYS A 90 10.36 1.44 21.28
N LEU A 91 9.11 1.55 20.83
CA LEU A 91 7.98 0.83 21.39
C LEU A 91 7.65 -0.38 20.50
N ASN A 92 7.71 -1.57 21.08
CA ASN A 92 7.20 -2.78 20.46
C ASN A 92 6.30 -3.50 21.48
N ALA A 93 4.99 -3.33 21.32
CA ALA A 93 3.96 -4.01 22.11
C ALA A 93 3.21 -4.98 21.18
N SER A 94 3.93 -5.97 20.67
CA SER A 94 3.42 -6.98 19.74
C SER A 94 4.13 -8.31 19.91
N TYR A 95 3.63 -9.35 19.23
CA TYR A 95 4.30 -10.64 19.07
C TYR A 95 4.94 -10.80 17.68
N ALA A 96 5.37 -9.70 17.05
CA ALA A 96 6.07 -9.75 15.76
C ALA A 96 7.29 -10.67 15.79
N SER A 97 7.50 -11.41 14.70
CA SER A 97 8.57 -12.42 14.59
C SER A 97 9.97 -11.83 14.54
N GLN A 98 10.11 -10.54 14.20
CA GLN A 98 11.41 -9.88 14.07
C GLN A 98 11.35 -8.37 14.34
N PRO A 99 12.51 -7.73 14.60
CA PRO A 99 12.59 -6.29 14.82
C PRO A 99 12.15 -5.49 13.59
N VAL A 100 11.49 -4.36 13.84
CA VAL A 100 11.04 -3.44 12.78
C VAL A 100 11.90 -2.18 12.79
N LYS A 101 12.47 -1.82 11.63
CA LYS A 101 13.26 -0.60 11.46
C LYS A 101 12.37 0.64 11.45
N ALA A 102 12.89 1.75 11.94
CA ALA A 102 12.23 3.04 11.81
C ALA A 102 12.22 3.50 10.35
N GLY A 103 11.10 4.08 9.92
CA GLY A 103 10.95 4.66 8.59
C GLY A 103 9.74 5.58 8.48
N ARG A 104 9.28 5.80 7.25
CA ARG A 104 8.26 6.82 6.93
C ARG A 104 6.95 6.23 6.39
N VAL A 105 6.75 4.93 6.56
CA VAL A 105 5.53 4.24 6.13
C VAL A 105 4.71 3.86 7.36
N ALA A 106 3.42 4.11 7.37
CA ALA A 106 2.51 3.57 8.38
C ALA A 106 1.78 2.37 7.78
N TYR A 107 1.74 1.25 8.49
CA TYR A 107 0.88 0.12 8.16
C TYR A 107 -0.24 0.02 9.20
N LEU A 108 -1.49 0.07 8.75
CA LEU A 108 -2.68 -0.08 9.56
C LEU A 108 -3.53 -1.20 8.96
N GLY A 109 -3.70 -2.30 9.69
CA GLY A 109 -4.37 -3.49 9.15
C GLY A 109 -5.31 -4.18 10.13
N GLN A 110 -6.18 -5.04 9.61
CA GLN A 110 -7.06 -5.87 10.44
C GLN A 110 -6.47 -7.26 10.70
N SER A 111 -5.64 -7.78 9.79
CA SER A 111 -5.00 -9.09 9.94
C SER A 111 -3.60 -9.02 10.55
N GLY A 112 -3.39 -9.78 11.62
CA GLY A 112 -2.07 -9.97 12.23
C GLY A 112 -1.09 -10.77 11.37
N MET A 113 -1.58 -11.77 10.62
CA MET A 113 -0.70 -12.59 9.77
C MET A 113 -0.20 -11.84 8.55
N LEU A 114 -1.06 -11.01 7.93
CA LEU A 114 -0.61 -10.11 6.87
C LEU A 114 0.39 -9.09 7.40
N ALA A 115 0.20 -8.56 8.61
CA ALA A 115 1.18 -7.67 9.24
C ALA A 115 2.55 -8.35 9.42
N ASN A 116 2.59 -9.61 9.88
CA ASN A 116 3.85 -10.37 9.98
C ASN A 116 4.52 -10.58 8.61
N ALA A 117 3.75 -10.93 7.58
CA ALA A 117 4.28 -11.06 6.22
C ALA A 117 4.85 -9.72 5.71
N MET A 118 4.19 -8.60 6.02
CA MET A 118 4.67 -7.26 5.69
C MET A 118 5.96 -6.89 6.44
N ILE A 119 6.12 -7.35 7.68
CA ILE A 119 7.36 -7.18 8.45
C ILE A 119 8.51 -7.96 7.79
N ASP A 120 8.27 -9.21 7.41
CA ASP A 120 9.26 -10.04 6.71
C ASP A 120 9.71 -9.41 5.40
N TRP A 121 8.73 -9.00 4.59
CA TRP A 121 8.99 -8.32 3.34
C TRP A 121 9.80 -7.03 3.52
N ALA A 122 9.40 -6.18 4.48
CA ALA A 122 10.03 -4.88 4.68
C ALA A 122 11.50 -5.03 5.10
N ALA A 123 11.81 -6.06 5.90
CA ALA A 123 13.18 -6.40 6.23
C ALA A 123 14.01 -6.78 4.98
N GLY A 124 13.43 -7.56 4.05
CA GLY A 124 14.07 -7.95 2.79
C GLY A 124 14.30 -6.80 1.80
N ARG A 125 13.55 -5.70 1.91
CA ARG A 125 13.63 -4.53 1.02
C ARG A 125 14.23 -3.27 1.67
N ASP A 126 14.71 -3.40 2.91
CA ASP A 126 15.21 -2.28 3.73
C ASP A 126 14.20 -1.14 3.92
N VAL A 127 12.92 -1.50 4.01
CA VAL A 127 11.83 -0.57 4.28
C VAL A 127 11.57 -0.52 5.79
N GLY A 128 11.49 0.70 6.34
CA GLY A 128 11.15 0.93 7.74
C GLY A 128 9.73 1.46 7.92
N PHE A 129 9.16 1.22 9.10
CA PHE A 129 7.84 1.73 9.48
C PHE A 129 7.95 2.86 10.50
N SER A 130 7.07 3.84 10.37
CA SER A 130 6.78 4.83 11.41
C SER A 130 5.88 4.21 12.48
N HIS A 131 4.85 3.48 12.03
CA HIS A 131 3.84 2.80 12.81
C HIS A 131 3.47 1.52 12.09
N LEU A 132 3.33 0.44 12.84
CA LEU A 132 2.76 -0.80 12.36
C LEU A 132 1.76 -1.24 13.41
N ILE A 133 0.47 -1.15 13.06
CA ILE A 133 -0.62 -1.37 14.00
C ILE A 133 -1.64 -2.30 13.36
N THR A 134 -2.04 -3.31 14.11
CA THR A 134 -3.19 -4.14 13.74
C THR A 134 -4.32 -3.90 14.72
N VAL A 135 -5.53 -3.70 14.21
CA VAL A 135 -6.71 -3.44 15.05
C VAL A 135 -7.47 -4.71 15.42
N GLY A 136 -7.22 -5.81 14.70
CA GLY A 136 -7.98 -7.06 14.88
C GLY A 136 -9.47 -6.81 14.71
N ASP A 137 -10.26 -7.33 15.64
CA ASP A 137 -11.71 -7.17 15.65
C ASP A 137 -12.19 -5.75 15.98
N SER A 138 -11.35 -4.93 16.62
CA SER A 138 -11.60 -3.51 16.87
C SER A 138 -12.91 -3.21 17.62
N VAL A 139 -13.04 -3.63 18.88
CA VAL A 139 -14.31 -3.42 19.63
C VAL A 139 -14.54 -1.99 20.10
N ASP A 140 -13.49 -1.18 20.22
CA ASP A 140 -13.58 0.23 20.65
C ASP A 140 -12.73 1.14 19.76
N VAL A 141 -11.40 1.02 19.79
CA VAL A 141 -10.53 1.79 18.88
C VAL A 141 -10.64 1.20 17.49
N LEU A 142 -11.15 1.99 16.54
CA LEU A 142 -11.39 1.60 15.17
C LEU A 142 -10.22 1.98 14.26
N LEU A 143 -10.16 1.36 13.08
CA LEU A 143 -9.19 1.71 12.05
C LEU A 143 -9.19 3.21 11.67
N PRO A 144 -10.33 3.90 11.47
CA PRO A 144 -10.34 5.35 11.24
C PRO A 144 -9.70 6.19 12.36
N ASP A 145 -9.88 5.83 13.63
CA ASP A 145 -9.21 6.52 14.74
C ASP A 145 -7.69 6.51 14.57
N LEU A 146 -7.14 5.37 14.12
CA LEU A 146 -5.71 5.23 13.86
C LEU A 146 -5.26 6.00 12.62
N ILE A 147 -6.10 6.08 11.59
CA ILE A 147 -5.81 6.89 10.41
C ILE A 147 -5.71 8.37 10.81
N ASP A 148 -6.66 8.88 11.60
CA ASP A 148 -6.63 10.25 12.11
C ASP A 148 -5.39 10.51 12.97
N TYR A 149 -5.08 9.59 13.91
CA TYR A 149 -3.89 9.69 14.75
C TYR A 149 -2.61 9.73 13.92
N VAL A 150 -2.44 8.81 12.96
CA VAL A 150 -1.26 8.78 12.09
C VAL A 150 -1.21 10.05 11.24
N ASN A 151 -2.33 10.51 10.70
CA ASN A 151 -2.35 11.70 9.85
C ASN A 151 -1.92 12.97 10.61
N GLN A 152 -2.26 13.08 11.89
CA GLN A 152 -1.94 14.25 12.71
C GLN A 152 -0.55 14.16 13.36
N PHE A 153 -0.18 13.00 13.90
CA PHE A 153 0.95 12.89 14.84
C PHE A 153 2.14 12.08 14.32
N SER A 154 1.99 11.31 13.23
CA SER A 154 3.06 10.48 12.70
C SER A 154 3.89 11.21 11.63
N PRO A 155 5.23 10.97 11.55
CA PRO A 155 6.08 11.45 10.45
C PRO A 155 5.88 10.69 9.13
N ALA A 156 4.88 9.80 9.04
CA ALA A 156 4.64 8.98 7.85
C ALA A 156 4.33 9.83 6.61
N GLN A 157 4.92 9.44 5.49
CA GLN A 157 4.63 10.00 4.17
C GLN A 157 3.61 9.14 3.40
N ALA A 158 3.51 7.86 3.77
CA ALA A 158 2.58 6.91 3.19
C ALA A 158 1.86 6.10 4.27
N ILE A 159 0.61 5.73 4.00
CA ILE A 159 -0.23 4.85 4.82
C ILE A 159 -0.64 3.66 3.96
N LEU A 160 -0.30 2.47 4.42
CA LEU A 160 -0.76 1.19 3.88
C LEU A 160 -1.94 0.71 4.72
N LEU A 161 -3.07 0.47 4.07
CA LEU A 161 -4.30 0.01 4.68
C LEU A 161 -4.59 -1.42 4.27
N HIS A 162 -4.68 -2.33 5.23
CA HIS A 162 -5.30 -3.64 5.01
C HIS A 162 -6.70 -3.65 5.61
N LEU A 163 -7.68 -3.88 4.74
CA LEU A 163 -9.10 -3.79 5.05
C LEU A 163 -9.77 -5.13 4.80
N GLU A 164 -10.59 -5.57 5.75
CA GLU A 164 -11.50 -6.71 5.63
C GLU A 164 -12.94 -6.25 5.76
N ARG A 165 -13.21 -5.37 6.73
CA ARG A 165 -14.55 -4.85 7.04
C ARG A 165 -14.49 -3.39 7.47
N VAL A 166 -15.55 -2.64 7.18
CA VAL A 166 -15.73 -1.25 7.62
C VAL A 166 -17.00 -1.18 8.44
N THR A 167 -16.88 -0.84 9.73
CA THR A 167 -18.00 -0.75 10.68
C THR A 167 -18.60 0.65 10.71
N ASP A 168 -17.76 1.69 10.74
CA ASP A 168 -18.16 3.09 10.63
C ASP A 168 -17.68 3.67 9.28
N ALA A 169 -18.55 3.59 8.28
CA ALA A 169 -18.23 4.06 6.94
C ALA A 169 -18.05 5.59 6.86
N GLN A 170 -18.78 6.37 7.67
CA GLN A 170 -18.70 7.83 7.61
C GLN A 170 -17.38 8.32 8.20
N HIS A 171 -17.01 7.79 9.38
CA HIS A 171 -15.72 8.09 9.99
C HIS A 171 -14.58 7.62 9.10
N PHE A 172 -14.63 6.36 8.62
CA PHE A 172 -13.63 5.83 7.69
C PHE A 172 -13.42 6.70 6.47
N MET A 173 -14.49 7.05 5.75
CA MET A 173 -14.38 7.89 4.56
C MET A 173 -13.84 9.28 4.85
N THR A 174 -14.17 9.86 6.00
CA THR A 174 -13.66 11.17 6.42
C THR A 174 -12.16 11.11 6.70
N SER A 175 -11.72 10.12 7.50
CA SER A 175 -10.32 9.93 7.88
C SER A 175 -9.43 9.62 6.67
N VAL A 176 -9.84 8.70 5.79
CA VAL A 176 -9.04 8.38 4.59
C VAL A 176 -8.97 9.54 3.61
N ARG A 177 -10.06 10.30 3.45
CA ARG A 177 -10.09 11.47 2.56
C ARG A 177 -9.15 12.55 3.07
N ASP A 178 -9.13 12.79 4.38
CA ASP A 178 -8.25 13.78 4.97
C ASP A 178 -6.77 13.37 4.89
N ALA A 179 -6.47 12.10 5.17
CA ALA A 179 -5.12 11.56 5.03
C ALA A 179 -4.61 11.65 3.59
N SER A 180 -5.45 11.32 2.60
CA SER A 180 -5.07 11.28 1.19
C SER A 180 -4.76 12.64 0.58
N ARG A 181 -5.14 13.76 1.23
CA ARG A 181 -4.78 15.12 0.77
C ARG A 181 -3.28 15.41 0.90
N ASN A 182 -2.63 14.81 1.91
CA ASN A 182 -1.27 15.17 2.29
C ASN A 182 -0.32 13.96 2.29
N ARG A 183 -0.86 12.74 2.16
CA ARG A 183 -0.11 11.50 2.25
C ARG A 183 -0.56 10.56 1.14
N LEU A 184 0.36 9.70 0.71
CA LEU A 184 -0.01 8.57 -0.11
C LEU A 184 -0.80 7.57 0.74
N VAL A 185 -2.00 7.19 0.30
CA VAL A 185 -2.77 6.12 0.93
C VAL A 185 -2.97 4.99 -0.07
N VAL A 186 -2.45 3.80 0.26
CA VAL A 186 -2.59 2.59 -0.55
C VAL A 186 -3.41 1.58 0.25
N ALA A 187 -4.45 1.01 -0.35
CA ALA A 187 -5.34 0.08 0.32
C ALA A 187 -5.47 -1.25 -0.41
N ILE A 188 -5.37 -2.35 0.34
CA ILE A 188 -5.76 -3.69 -0.09
C ILE A 188 -6.98 -4.14 0.69
N LYS A 189 -8.01 -4.60 -0.03
CA LYS A 189 -9.28 -5.09 0.54
C LYS A 189 -9.39 -6.60 0.33
N SER A 190 -9.53 -7.35 1.42
CA SER A 190 -9.92 -8.76 1.41
C SER A 190 -11.45 -8.90 1.31
N GLY A 191 -11.98 -10.09 1.01
CA GLY A 191 -13.43 -10.29 0.94
C GLY A 191 -14.09 -9.56 -0.23
N ARG A 192 -13.49 -9.67 -1.42
CA ARG A 192 -13.93 -8.99 -2.66
C ARG A 192 -14.95 -9.81 -3.46
N THR A 193 -15.09 -11.07 -3.10
CA THR A 193 -15.98 -12.03 -3.75
C THR A 193 -16.96 -12.57 -2.71
N PRO A 194 -18.16 -13.01 -3.12
CA PRO A 194 -19.13 -13.60 -2.20
C PRO A 194 -18.57 -14.79 -1.39
N GLN A 195 -17.64 -15.55 -1.96
CA GLN A 195 -17.02 -16.72 -1.33
C GLN A 195 -15.98 -16.35 -0.27
N SER A 196 -15.42 -15.12 -0.33
CA SER A 196 -14.43 -14.62 0.63
C SER A 196 -14.99 -13.56 1.57
N ASP A 197 -16.26 -13.18 1.40
CA ASP A 197 -16.93 -12.22 2.26
C ASP A 197 -17.28 -12.87 3.59
N ILE A 198 -16.56 -12.45 4.63
CA ILE A 198 -16.79 -12.86 6.03
C ILE A 198 -17.72 -11.89 6.76
N SER A 199 -18.19 -10.84 6.09
CA SER A 199 -19.24 -10.00 6.64
C SER A 199 -20.54 -10.80 6.55
N SER A 200 -21.10 -11.18 7.69
CA SER A 200 -22.39 -11.90 7.76
C SER A 200 -23.58 -11.03 7.34
N MET A 201 -23.36 -10.06 6.45
CA MET A 201 -24.37 -9.13 5.95
C MET A 201 -25.18 -9.79 4.83
N PRO A 202 -26.51 -9.63 4.81
CA PRO A 202 -27.34 -10.12 3.72
C PRO A 202 -26.94 -9.43 2.40
N PRO A 203 -27.12 -10.06 1.23
CA PRO A 203 -26.87 -9.41 -0.07
C PRO A 203 -27.66 -8.11 -0.24
N THR A 204 -27.08 -7.08 -0.88
CA THR A 204 -27.85 -5.88 -1.25
C THR A 204 -28.65 -6.17 -2.52
N PRO A 205 -29.99 -6.01 -2.52
CA PRO A 205 -30.79 -6.15 -3.73
C PRO A 205 -30.27 -5.26 -4.86
N GLY A 206 -30.11 -5.82 -6.06
CA GLY A 206 -29.63 -5.09 -7.23
C GLY A 206 -28.11 -4.88 -7.33
N ILE A 207 -27.32 -5.24 -6.31
CA ILE A 207 -25.85 -5.18 -6.35
C ILE A 207 -25.28 -6.59 -6.28
N ALA A 208 -24.83 -7.11 -7.42
CA ALA A 208 -24.28 -8.47 -7.52
C ALA A 208 -22.96 -8.64 -6.74
N ASN A 209 -22.12 -7.60 -6.71
CA ASN A 209 -20.90 -7.57 -5.92
C ASN A 209 -20.73 -6.20 -5.27
N ARG A 210 -20.69 -6.14 -3.93
CA ARG A 210 -20.48 -4.89 -3.18
C ARG A 210 -19.08 -4.32 -3.32
N ASP A 211 -18.12 -5.11 -3.79
CA ASP A 211 -16.73 -4.66 -3.91
C ASP A 211 -16.57 -3.46 -4.85
N VAL A 212 -17.46 -3.31 -5.83
CA VAL A 212 -17.49 -2.16 -6.77
C VAL A 212 -17.79 -0.84 -6.05
N VAL A 213 -18.49 -0.88 -4.91
CA VAL A 213 -18.75 0.30 -4.08
C VAL A 213 -17.47 0.77 -3.42
N PHE A 214 -16.59 -0.15 -3.01
CA PHE A 214 -15.28 0.18 -2.44
C PHE A 214 -14.36 0.82 -3.49
N ASP A 215 -14.42 0.39 -4.76
CA ASP A 215 -13.65 1.03 -5.84
C ASP A 215 -14.03 2.51 -5.99
N ALA A 216 -15.32 2.79 -6.11
CA ALA A 216 -15.81 4.16 -6.22
C ALA A 216 -15.52 4.99 -4.96
N ALA A 217 -15.66 4.41 -3.77
CA ALA A 217 -15.37 5.08 -2.51
C ALA A 217 -13.89 5.44 -2.37
N PHE A 218 -12.98 4.48 -2.58
CA PHE A 218 -11.53 4.71 -2.51
C PHE A 218 -11.06 5.73 -3.54
N ALA A 219 -11.52 5.63 -4.79
CA ALA A 219 -11.19 6.59 -5.82
C ALA A 219 -11.60 8.03 -5.43
N ARG A 220 -12.80 8.20 -4.87
CA ARG A 220 -13.29 9.49 -4.37
C ARG A 220 -12.55 10.01 -3.14
N ALA A 221 -11.96 9.12 -2.35
CA ALA A 221 -11.17 9.47 -1.19
C ALA A 221 -9.69 9.77 -1.53
N GLY A 222 -9.26 9.59 -2.78
CA GLY A 222 -7.85 9.74 -3.16
C GLY A 222 -6.97 8.55 -2.79
N VAL A 223 -7.58 7.39 -2.53
CA VAL A 223 -6.90 6.16 -2.11
C VAL A 223 -6.57 5.31 -3.34
N VAL A 224 -5.31 4.87 -3.44
CA VAL A 224 -4.88 3.91 -4.47
C VAL A 224 -5.23 2.51 -4.00
N ARG A 225 -6.17 1.87 -4.69
CA ARG A 225 -6.54 0.49 -4.41
C ARG A 225 -5.61 -0.46 -5.16
N VAL A 226 -5.16 -1.51 -4.48
CA VAL A 226 -4.38 -2.61 -5.05
C VAL A 226 -5.09 -3.93 -4.88
N ASN A 227 -4.79 -4.91 -5.73
CA ASN A 227 -5.52 -6.18 -5.79
C ASN A 227 -4.87 -7.31 -4.99
N ASP A 228 -3.55 -7.24 -4.77
CA ASP A 228 -2.78 -8.28 -4.12
C ASP A 228 -1.64 -7.67 -3.28
N SER A 229 -1.03 -8.49 -2.43
CA SER A 229 0.04 -8.03 -1.54
C SER A 229 1.27 -7.57 -2.33
N ASP A 230 1.60 -8.25 -3.44
CA ASP A 230 2.73 -7.85 -4.28
C ASP A 230 2.51 -6.44 -4.85
N GLU A 231 1.30 -6.11 -5.31
CA GLU A 231 0.93 -4.78 -5.78
C GLU A 231 1.04 -3.71 -4.70
N MET A 232 0.59 -3.98 -3.47
CA MET A 232 0.72 -3.02 -2.37
C MET A 232 2.17 -2.57 -2.18
N LEU A 233 3.07 -3.54 -2.31
CA LEU A 233 4.48 -3.42 -2.09
C LEU A 233 5.16 -2.70 -3.27
N ASP A 234 4.84 -3.13 -4.49
CA ASP A 234 5.31 -2.48 -5.71
C ASP A 234 4.81 -1.03 -5.79
N ALA A 235 3.56 -0.76 -5.42
CA ALA A 235 2.99 0.58 -5.33
C ALA A 235 3.75 1.44 -4.33
N LEU A 236 4.01 0.92 -3.12
CA LEU A 236 4.79 1.63 -2.12
C LEU A 236 6.20 1.98 -2.64
N GLU A 237 6.91 1.01 -3.22
CA GLU A 237 8.26 1.21 -3.74
C GLU A 237 8.28 2.28 -4.84
N THR A 238 7.31 2.23 -5.76
CA THR A 238 7.21 3.17 -6.88
C THR A 238 6.89 4.58 -6.40
N LEU A 239 5.81 4.71 -5.62
CA LEU A 239 5.22 5.98 -5.25
C LEU A 239 6.07 6.73 -4.20
N SER A 240 6.88 6.01 -3.41
CA SER A 240 7.79 6.63 -2.43
C SER A 240 9.10 7.13 -3.05
N ARG A 241 9.53 6.59 -4.19
CA ARG A 241 10.84 6.87 -4.80
C ARG A 241 10.77 7.78 -6.01
N MET A 242 9.70 7.71 -6.79
CA MET A 242 9.56 8.50 -8.00
C MET A 242 9.08 9.92 -7.71
N LYS A 243 9.53 10.86 -8.55
CA LYS A 243 8.97 12.21 -8.57
C LYS A 243 7.52 12.13 -9.07
N PRO A 244 6.64 13.06 -8.69
CA PRO A 244 5.32 13.17 -9.31
C PRO A 244 5.42 13.18 -10.84
N LEU A 245 4.58 12.39 -11.51
CA LEU A 245 4.51 12.39 -12.97
C LEU A 245 3.92 13.71 -13.46
N HIS A 246 4.20 14.07 -14.70
CA HIS A 246 3.57 15.24 -15.33
C HIS A 246 2.37 14.85 -16.21
N GLY A 247 2.20 13.55 -16.45
CA GLY A 247 1.14 12.96 -17.26
C GLY A 247 1.18 11.43 -17.22
N ASP A 248 0.44 10.78 -18.11
CA ASP A 248 0.21 9.33 -18.12
C ASP A 248 0.82 8.60 -19.34
N ARG A 249 1.79 9.22 -20.03
CA ARG A 249 2.42 8.66 -21.24
C ARG A 249 3.75 7.97 -20.94
N LEU A 250 3.82 6.68 -21.25
CA LEU A 250 5.00 5.85 -21.03
C LEU A 250 5.81 5.68 -22.33
N ALA A 251 7.12 5.92 -22.26
CA ALA A 251 8.06 5.47 -23.29
C ALA A 251 8.73 4.15 -22.89
N ILE A 252 8.99 3.28 -23.85
CA ILE A 252 9.64 1.99 -23.61
C ILE A 252 10.93 1.94 -24.41
N VAL A 253 12.04 1.64 -23.72
CA VAL A 253 13.36 1.38 -24.32
C VAL A 253 13.74 -0.05 -23.99
N SER A 254 13.97 -0.89 -24.99
CA SER A 254 14.21 -2.32 -24.82
C SER A 254 15.38 -2.82 -25.65
N ASN A 255 16.08 -3.89 -25.24
CA ASN A 255 17.00 -4.63 -26.12
C ASN A 255 16.36 -5.87 -26.78
N GLY A 256 15.04 -5.88 -26.87
CA GLY A 256 14.30 -6.85 -27.66
C GLY A 256 12.85 -6.46 -27.81
N LEU A 257 12.33 -6.60 -29.03
CA LEU A 257 10.95 -6.29 -29.37
C LEU A 257 9.92 -7.12 -28.57
N GLY A 258 10.15 -8.43 -28.39
CA GLY A 258 9.20 -9.31 -27.68
C GLY A 258 8.89 -8.83 -26.25
N PRO A 259 9.90 -8.61 -25.39
CA PRO A 259 9.70 -8.00 -24.08
C PRO A 259 9.03 -6.62 -24.10
N ALA A 260 9.32 -5.79 -25.10
CA ALA A 260 8.67 -4.48 -25.26
C ALA A 260 7.17 -4.63 -25.59
N MET A 261 6.81 -5.58 -26.44
CA MET A 261 5.41 -5.88 -26.76
C MET A 261 4.64 -6.35 -25.54
N LEU A 262 5.23 -7.21 -24.68
CA LEU A 262 4.60 -7.61 -23.41
C LEU A 262 4.29 -6.40 -22.50
N ALA A 263 5.20 -5.42 -22.44
CA ALA A 263 4.96 -4.18 -21.71
C ALA A 263 3.82 -3.36 -22.35
N ILE A 264 3.80 -3.23 -23.68
CA ILE A 264 2.77 -2.48 -24.40
C ILE A 264 1.40 -3.13 -24.21
N ASP A 265 1.29 -4.45 -24.41
CA ASP A 265 0.04 -5.19 -24.21
C ASP A 265 -0.49 -5.01 -22.79
N LYS A 266 0.40 -5.06 -21.79
CA LYS A 266 0.02 -4.81 -20.40
C LYS A 266 -0.41 -3.35 -20.17
N LEU A 267 0.25 -2.39 -20.80
CA LEU A 267 -0.03 -0.96 -20.65
C LEU A 267 -1.41 -0.63 -21.23
N ILE A 268 -1.67 -1.07 -22.45
CA ILE A 268 -2.92 -0.81 -23.16
C ILE A 268 -4.09 -1.54 -22.48
N SER A 269 -3.92 -2.80 -22.08
CA SER A 269 -4.97 -3.54 -21.36
C SER A 269 -5.30 -2.96 -19.98
N ALA A 270 -4.37 -2.23 -19.36
CA ALA A 270 -4.59 -1.48 -18.13
C ALA A 270 -5.15 -0.06 -18.35
N GLY A 271 -5.41 0.36 -19.60
CA GLY A 271 -5.90 1.71 -19.93
C GLY A 271 -4.83 2.80 -19.80
N GLY A 272 -3.55 2.43 -19.91
CA GLY A 272 -2.42 3.35 -19.99
C GLY A 272 -2.19 3.88 -21.41
N LYS A 273 -1.28 4.84 -21.56
CA LYS A 273 -0.97 5.46 -22.85
C LYS A 273 0.50 5.32 -23.19
N LEU A 274 0.76 4.91 -24.42
CA LEU A 274 2.10 4.91 -24.99
C LEU A 274 2.45 6.34 -25.45
N ALA A 275 3.67 6.81 -25.17
CA ALA A 275 4.11 8.12 -25.61
C ALA A 275 4.30 8.18 -27.12
N GLU A 276 3.85 9.28 -27.75
CA GLU A 276 4.13 9.61 -29.15
C GLU A 276 5.27 10.62 -29.21
N PHE A 277 6.40 10.23 -29.78
CA PHE A 277 7.60 11.07 -29.80
C PHE A 277 7.43 12.30 -30.68
N SER A 278 8.01 13.41 -30.23
CA SER A 278 8.04 14.65 -31.01
C SER A 278 8.90 14.51 -32.27
N PRO A 279 8.66 15.30 -33.34
CA PRO A 279 9.46 15.24 -34.57
C PRO A 279 10.97 15.36 -34.34
N ASP A 280 11.39 16.17 -33.36
CA ASP A 280 12.81 16.35 -33.01
C ASP A 280 13.41 15.07 -32.41
N THR A 281 12.67 14.39 -31.54
CA THR A 281 13.07 13.10 -30.96
C THR A 281 13.11 12.01 -32.02
N GLN A 282 12.13 11.98 -32.92
CA GLN A 282 12.11 11.05 -34.06
C GLN A 282 13.39 11.21 -34.90
N ALA A 283 13.72 12.45 -35.27
CA ALA A 283 14.93 12.75 -36.04
C ALA A 283 16.23 12.36 -35.29
N ALA A 284 16.29 12.59 -33.96
CA ALA A 284 17.43 12.19 -33.15
C ALA A 284 17.59 10.65 -33.05
N LEU A 285 16.48 9.91 -32.92
CA LEU A 285 16.49 8.44 -32.94
C LEU A 285 16.93 7.89 -34.30
N HIS A 286 16.45 8.47 -35.40
CA HIS A 286 16.91 8.11 -36.74
C HIS A 286 18.42 8.35 -36.94
N LYS A 287 18.92 9.50 -36.45
CA LYS A 287 20.33 9.87 -36.61
C LYS A 287 21.27 8.98 -35.78
N SER A 288 20.88 8.64 -34.56
CA SER A 288 21.68 7.82 -33.65
C SER A 288 21.74 6.34 -34.08
N GLN A 289 20.75 5.88 -34.86
CA GLN A 289 20.66 4.48 -35.34
C GLN A 289 20.66 3.45 -34.19
N VAL A 290 20.20 3.87 -33.01
CA VAL A 290 20.09 3.01 -31.83
C VAL A 290 18.89 2.08 -31.92
N ASP A 291 17.80 2.52 -32.57
CA ASP A 291 16.61 1.71 -32.82
C ASP A 291 16.78 0.84 -34.07
N MET A 292 16.57 -0.45 -33.91
CA MET A 292 16.73 -1.45 -34.98
C MET A 292 15.40 -1.93 -35.57
N SER A 293 14.26 -1.56 -34.99
CA SER A 293 12.95 -2.08 -35.40
C SER A 293 12.12 -1.02 -36.13
N LYS A 294 11.76 0.06 -35.44
CA LYS A 294 10.90 1.13 -35.93
C LYS A 294 11.44 2.48 -35.46
N PRO A 295 12.57 2.93 -36.05
CA PRO A 295 13.22 4.16 -35.63
C PRO A 295 12.26 5.35 -35.59
N GLY A 296 12.23 6.04 -34.45
CA GLY A 296 11.34 7.18 -34.22
C GLY A 296 9.96 6.82 -33.68
N GLU A 297 9.63 5.53 -33.53
CA GLU A 297 8.40 5.10 -32.89
C GLU A 297 8.66 4.53 -31.48
N ASN A 298 7.60 4.45 -30.69
CA ASN A 298 7.62 3.80 -29.39
C ASN A 298 7.06 2.38 -29.58
N PRO A 299 7.78 1.31 -29.19
CA PRO A 299 8.98 1.26 -28.36
C PRO A 299 10.28 1.47 -29.15
N VAL A 300 11.32 1.98 -28.47
CA VAL A 300 12.69 2.01 -29.00
C VAL A 300 13.34 0.65 -28.77
N ASP A 301 13.52 -0.14 -29.83
CA ASP A 301 14.16 -1.46 -29.77
C ASP A 301 15.63 -1.39 -30.17
N LEU A 302 16.52 -1.49 -29.19
CA LEU A 302 17.96 -1.55 -29.37
C LEU A 302 18.44 -2.91 -29.89
N GLY A 303 17.57 -3.92 -29.84
CA GLY A 303 17.77 -5.33 -30.18
C GLY A 303 18.96 -6.03 -29.50
N GLY A 304 19.21 -7.27 -29.91
CA GLY A 304 20.05 -8.21 -29.15
C GLY A 304 21.54 -7.88 -29.09
N ASN A 305 22.03 -6.99 -29.96
CA ASN A 305 23.41 -6.50 -29.98
C ASN A 305 23.59 -5.17 -29.22
N ALA A 306 22.57 -4.69 -28.52
CA ALA A 306 22.65 -3.51 -27.68
C ALA A 306 23.82 -3.62 -26.68
N THR A 307 24.47 -2.48 -26.43
CA THR A 307 25.50 -2.32 -25.39
C THR A 307 24.98 -1.37 -24.31
N PRO A 308 25.58 -1.35 -23.11
CA PRO A 308 25.25 -0.38 -22.07
C PRO A 308 25.22 1.08 -22.56
N GLU A 309 26.15 1.45 -23.44
CA GLU A 309 26.28 2.80 -24.00
C GLU A 309 25.08 3.15 -24.89
N ARG A 310 24.60 2.19 -25.70
CA ARG A 310 23.40 2.38 -26.54
C ARG A 310 22.14 2.57 -25.71
N PHE A 311 22.03 1.89 -24.57
CA PHE A 311 20.93 2.14 -23.62
C PHE A 311 20.98 3.58 -23.08
N VAL A 312 22.16 4.06 -22.67
CA VAL A 312 22.33 5.42 -22.16
C VAL A 312 22.00 6.45 -23.24
N GLU A 313 22.50 6.27 -24.47
CA GLU A 313 22.23 7.17 -25.60
C GLU A 313 20.73 7.26 -25.91
N ALA A 314 20.06 6.10 -26.04
CA ALA A 314 18.62 6.07 -26.29
C ALA A 314 17.82 6.76 -25.17
N LEU A 315 18.20 6.54 -23.91
CA LEU A 315 17.53 7.18 -22.77
C LEU A 315 17.76 8.69 -22.71
N GLN A 316 18.93 9.18 -23.11
CA GLN A 316 19.18 10.62 -23.19
C GLN A 316 18.25 11.29 -24.22
N ILE A 317 18.02 10.63 -25.36
CA ILE A 317 17.10 11.12 -26.40
C ILE A 317 15.64 11.06 -25.89
N VAL A 318 15.19 9.87 -25.47
CA VAL A 318 13.79 9.62 -25.09
C VAL A 318 13.37 10.42 -23.85
N THR A 319 14.23 10.53 -22.84
CA THR A 319 13.88 11.29 -21.62
C THR A 319 13.89 12.80 -21.83
N ALA A 320 14.46 13.30 -22.93
CA ALA A 320 14.41 14.72 -23.27
C ALA A 320 13.09 15.12 -23.95
N ASP A 321 12.29 14.15 -24.42
CA ASP A 321 11.07 14.40 -25.16
C ASP A 321 9.97 15.06 -24.28
N PRO A 322 9.32 16.14 -24.75
CA PRO A 322 8.22 16.78 -24.02
C PRO A 322 6.95 15.92 -23.92
N ASN A 323 6.80 14.92 -24.79
CA ASN A 323 5.68 14.00 -24.85
C ASN A 323 5.84 12.73 -24.01
N VAL A 324 6.94 12.61 -23.28
CA VAL A 324 7.25 11.46 -22.43
C VAL A 324 7.15 11.87 -20.97
N ASP A 325 6.32 11.16 -20.18
CA ASP A 325 6.13 11.46 -18.76
C ASP A 325 6.94 10.52 -17.85
N ALA A 326 7.14 9.28 -18.30
CA ALA A 326 8.05 8.30 -17.70
C ALA A 326 8.67 7.40 -18.78
N VAL A 327 9.79 6.75 -18.44
CA VAL A 327 10.43 5.76 -19.31
C VAL A 327 10.59 4.44 -18.59
N LEU A 328 10.16 3.35 -19.23
CA LEU A 328 10.42 1.98 -18.82
C LEU A 328 11.57 1.41 -19.63
N VAL A 329 12.64 1.03 -18.94
CA VAL A 329 13.74 0.26 -19.53
C VAL A 329 13.44 -1.22 -19.38
N VAL A 330 13.37 -1.96 -20.48
CA VAL A 330 13.21 -3.41 -20.49
C VAL A 330 14.52 -4.05 -20.93
N HIS A 331 15.07 -4.93 -20.11
CA HIS A 331 16.35 -5.57 -20.37
C HIS A 331 16.25 -7.08 -20.23
N ALA A 332 16.70 -7.80 -21.27
CA ALA A 332 17.05 -9.20 -21.20
C ALA A 332 18.59 -9.37 -21.26
N PRO A 333 19.20 -10.28 -20.48
CA PRO A 333 20.65 -10.47 -20.48
C PRO A 333 21.16 -10.96 -21.83
N THR A 334 22.17 -10.28 -22.36
CA THR A 334 22.93 -10.71 -23.55
C THR A 334 24.41 -10.57 -23.29
N ARG A 335 25.25 -11.24 -24.11
CA ARG A 335 26.71 -11.14 -24.02
C ARG A 335 27.22 -9.70 -24.15
N LEU A 336 26.53 -8.86 -24.94
CA LEU A 336 26.93 -7.48 -25.22
C LEU A 336 26.33 -6.47 -24.24
N ALA A 337 25.25 -6.84 -23.53
CA ALA A 337 24.66 -6.06 -22.46
C ALA A 337 24.43 -6.92 -21.20
N PRO A 338 25.49 -7.25 -20.44
CA PRO A 338 25.35 -7.92 -19.15
C PRO A 338 24.54 -7.06 -18.17
N SER A 339 23.54 -7.65 -17.49
CA SER A 339 22.53 -6.87 -16.74
C SER A 339 23.13 -5.90 -15.73
N GLN A 340 24.10 -6.34 -14.91
CA GLN A 340 24.69 -5.49 -13.88
C GLN A 340 25.53 -4.33 -14.46
N VAL A 341 26.23 -4.57 -15.57
CA VAL A 341 27.04 -3.54 -16.26
C VAL A 341 26.12 -2.49 -16.87
N THR A 342 25.05 -2.93 -17.55
CA THR A 342 24.03 -2.02 -18.09
C THR A 342 23.37 -1.22 -16.97
N ALA A 343 22.98 -1.86 -15.86
CA ALA A 343 22.38 -1.17 -14.72
C ALA A 343 23.30 -0.10 -14.14
N GLN A 344 24.59 -0.40 -13.97
CA GLN A 344 25.56 0.58 -13.49
C GLN A 344 25.70 1.77 -14.44
N ALA A 345 25.77 1.52 -15.75
CA ALA A 345 25.82 2.59 -16.75
C ALA A 345 24.60 3.52 -16.65
N LEU A 346 23.40 2.97 -16.46
CA LEU A 346 22.18 3.77 -16.24
C LEU A 346 22.25 4.58 -14.95
N ILE A 347 22.76 4.00 -13.86
CA ILE A 347 22.90 4.66 -12.56
C ILE A 347 23.89 5.83 -12.66
N ASP A 348 25.03 5.62 -13.31
CA ASP A 348 26.08 6.64 -13.45
C ASP A 348 25.59 7.86 -14.23
N HIS A 349 24.73 7.63 -15.23
CA HIS A 349 24.12 8.68 -16.05
C HIS A 349 22.77 9.16 -15.53
N ARG A 350 22.28 8.69 -14.37
CA ARG A 350 20.91 8.98 -13.90
C ARG A 350 20.56 10.47 -13.82
N LYS A 351 21.56 11.32 -13.56
CA LYS A 351 21.40 12.77 -13.44
C LYS A 351 21.14 13.46 -14.78
N THR A 352 21.47 12.82 -15.91
CA THR A 352 21.23 13.36 -17.25
C THR A 352 19.80 13.13 -17.73
N PHE A 353 19.09 12.18 -17.12
CA PHE A 353 17.72 11.84 -17.51
C PHE A 353 16.71 12.82 -16.89
N LYS A 354 15.85 13.42 -17.74
CA LYS A 354 14.89 14.46 -17.30
C LYS A 354 13.54 13.89 -16.85
N ARG A 355 13.33 12.57 -16.98
CA ARG A 355 12.09 11.86 -16.62
C ARG A 355 12.37 10.76 -15.62
N ASN A 356 11.33 10.33 -14.91
CA ASN A 356 11.47 9.17 -14.04
C ASN A 356 11.75 7.92 -14.87
N LEU A 357 12.63 7.07 -14.35
CA LEU A 357 12.95 5.77 -14.93
C LEU A 357 12.37 4.66 -14.08
N LEU A 358 11.73 3.70 -14.74
CA LEU A 358 11.44 2.39 -14.21
C LEU A 358 12.29 1.37 -14.97
N THR A 359 12.68 0.28 -14.30
CA THR A 359 13.48 -0.77 -14.94
C THR A 359 12.84 -2.13 -14.78
N SER A 360 12.89 -2.95 -15.82
CA SER A 360 12.54 -4.37 -15.80
C SER A 360 13.74 -5.16 -16.26
N TRP A 361 14.46 -5.77 -15.30
CA TRP A 361 15.55 -6.68 -15.61
C TRP A 361 15.00 -8.10 -15.62
N MET A 362 14.86 -8.68 -16.80
CA MET A 362 14.27 -10.00 -16.97
C MET A 362 15.26 -11.12 -16.64
N GLY A 363 14.74 -12.21 -16.06
CA GLY A 363 15.54 -13.36 -15.64
C GLY A 363 15.91 -13.33 -14.17
N LEU A 364 16.59 -14.40 -13.72
CA LEU A 364 16.85 -14.62 -12.30
C LEU A 364 18.31 -14.36 -11.93
N LYS A 365 19.26 -15.11 -12.49
CA LYS A 365 20.67 -15.12 -12.04
C LYS A 365 21.39 -13.79 -12.25
N GLU A 366 21.55 -13.34 -13.50
CA GLU A 366 22.29 -12.09 -13.79
C GLU A 366 21.48 -10.84 -13.43
N ALA A 367 20.18 -10.88 -13.69
CA ALA A 367 19.29 -9.75 -13.46
C ALA A 367 19.06 -9.43 -11.97
N LEU A 368 19.32 -10.37 -11.04
CA LEU A 368 19.20 -10.12 -9.61
C LEU A 368 20.15 -9.03 -9.14
N ASN A 369 21.41 -9.06 -9.58
CA ASN A 369 22.39 -8.04 -9.20
C ASN A 369 22.03 -6.67 -9.79
N ALA A 370 21.53 -6.64 -11.04
CA ALA A 370 21.06 -5.42 -11.68
C ALA A 370 19.90 -4.77 -10.91
N ARG A 371 18.88 -5.57 -10.53
CA ARG A 371 17.80 -5.11 -9.65
C ARG A 371 18.33 -4.60 -8.32
N HIS A 372 19.26 -5.33 -7.69
CA HIS A 372 19.82 -4.93 -6.42
C HIS A 372 20.51 -3.56 -6.47
N VAL A 373 21.37 -3.33 -7.46
CA VAL A 373 22.07 -2.02 -7.61
C VAL A 373 21.12 -0.89 -7.99
N CYS A 374 20.11 -1.14 -8.84
CA CYS A 374 19.08 -0.15 -9.15
C CYS A 374 18.27 0.25 -7.90
N ASN A 375 17.88 -0.75 -7.09
CA ASN A 375 17.16 -0.54 -5.83
C ASN A 375 17.97 0.34 -4.86
N LEU A 376 19.25 0.04 -4.66
CA LEU A 376 20.15 0.87 -3.84
C LEU A 376 20.34 2.29 -4.39
N ALA A 377 20.31 2.44 -5.72
CA ALA A 377 20.39 3.73 -6.39
C ALA A 377 19.08 4.52 -6.39
N GLY A 378 17.99 3.97 -5.84
CA GLY A 378 16.68 4.60 -5.78
C GLY A 378 15.87 4.53 -7.08
N ILE A 379 16.24 3.66 -8.02
CA ILE A 379 15.51 3.44 -9.27
C ILE A 379 14.56 2.25 -9.08
N PRO A 380 13.23 2.42 -9.19
CA PRO A 380 12.28 1.31 -9.10
C PRO A 380 12.55 0.24 -10.14
N THR A 381 12.51 -1.02 -9.70
CA THR A 381 13.04 -2.12 -10.50
C THR A 381 12.26 -3.41 -10.31
N TYR A 382 11.99 -4.09 -11.43
CA TYR A 382 11.04 -5.20 -11.49
C TYR A 382 11.61 -6.41 -12.22
N THR A 383 11.01 -7.57 -11.96
CA THR A 383 11.41 -8.86 -12.55
C THR A 383 10.82 -9.09 -13.93
N SER A 384 9.75 -8.38 -14.28
CA SER A 384 9.09 -8.51 -15.58
C SER A 384 8.54 -7.17 -16.08
N PRO A 385 8.36 -7.01 -17.40
CA PRO A 385 7.84 -5.77 -17.97
C PRO A 385 6.41 -5.48 -17.49
N GLU A 386 5.59 -6.50 -17.30
CA GLU A 386 4.20 -6.38 -16.84
C GLU A 386 4.13 -5.84 -15.42
N LYS A 387 5.01 -6.31 -14.51
CA LYS A 387 5.12 -5.76 -13.15
C LYS A 387 5.54 -4.30 -13.17
N ALA A 388 6.51 -3.94 -14.02
CA ALA A 388 6.95 -2.56 -14.15
C ALA A 388 5.85 -1.62 -14.69
N VAL A 389 5.06 -2.10 -15.66
CA VAL A 389 3.90 -1.37 -16.18
C VAL A 389 2.81 -1.24 -15.12
N LYS A 390 2.54 -2.29 -14.35
CA LYS A 390 1.58 -2.25 -13.23
C LYS A 390 1.97 -1.19 -12.19
N ALA A 391 3.24 -1.15 -11.83
CA ALA A 391 3.83 -0.12 -10.98
C ALA A 391 3.66 1.30 -11.55
N PHE A 392 3.94 1.50 -12.85
CA PHE A 392 3.67 2.77 -13.52
C PHE A 392 2.18 3.15 -13.45
N MET A 393 1.28 2.19 -13.70
CA MET A 393 -0.15 2.44 -13.63
C MET A 393 -0.62 2.81 -12.23
N HIS A 394 -0.02 2.29 -11.15
CA HIS A 394 -0.32 2.76 -9.79
C HIS A 394 -0.02 4.25 -9.59
N MET A 395 0.99 4.80 -10.29
CA MET A 395 1.24 6.24 -10.28
C MET A 395 0.21 7.03 -11.06
N VAL A 396 -0.16 6.53 -12.24
CA VAL A 396 -1.22 7.14 -13.05
C VAL A 396 -2.54 7.15 -12.28
N ASP A 397 -2.88 6.03 -11.65
CA ASP A 397 -4.08 5.90 -10.83
C ASP A 397 -4.01 6.80 -9.60
N TYR A 398 -2.85 6.91 -8.95
CA TYR A 398 -2.64 7.89 -7.88
C TYR A 398 -2.98 9.31 -8.34
N GLN A 399 -2.49 9.74 -9.51
CA GLN A 399 -2.82 11.07 -10.04
C GLN A 399 -4.31 11.23 -10.35
N ARG A 400 -4.94 10.21 -10.93
CA ARG A 400 -6.38 10.21 -11.25
C ARG A 400 -7.23 10.34 -9.99
N VAL A 401 -6.94 9.54 -8.95
CA VAL A 401 -7.69 9.61 -7.68
C VAL A 401 -7.41 10.91 -6.93
N GLN A 402 -6.21 11.47 -7.05
CA GLN A 402 -5.90 12.80 -6.50
C GLN A 402 -6.66 13.91 -7.23
N ALA A 403 -6.83 13.83 -8.55
CA ALA A 403 -7.68 14.77 -9.28
C ALA A 403 -9.15 14.67 -8.80
N LEU A 404 -9.69 13.44 -8.74
CA LEU A 404 -11.05 13.17 -8.24
C LEU A 404 -11.28 13.65 -6.79
N LEU A 405 -10.25 13.56 -5.93
CA LEU A 405 -10.31 14.05 -4.55
C LEU A 405 -10.55 15.58 -4.48
N HIS A 406 -10.00 16.33 -5.43
CA HIS A 406 -10.11 17.80 -5.51
C HIS A 406 -11.35 18.26 -6.27
N GLU A 407 -11.99 17.38 -7.04
CA GLU A 407 -13.24 17.71 -7.72
C GLU A 407 -14.39 17.95 -6.72
N ILE A 408 -15.17 19.00 -6.98
CA ILE A 408 -16.44 19.22 -6.30
C ILE A 408 -17.44 18.25 -6.92
N PRO A 409 -17.97 17.26 -6.17
CA PRO A 409 -18.94 16.37 -6.72
C PRO A 409 -20.17 17.17 -7.18
N PRO A 410 -20.71 16.90 -8.37
CA PRO A 410 -21.96 17.53 -8.77
C PRO A 410 -23.01 17.23 -7.71
N SER A 411 -23.88 18.21 -7.42
CA SER A 411 -25.06 17.98 -6.59
C SER A 411 -25.94 16.97 -7.33
N LEU A 412 -25.75 15.68 -7.08
CA LEU A 412 -26.65 14.67 -7.62
C LEU A 412 -28.00 14.89 -6.91
N PRO A 413 -29.08 15.20 -7.65
CA PRO A 413 -30.40 15.25 -7.07
C PRO A 413 -30.86 13.81 -6.84
N PHE A 414 -30.30 13.13 -5.84
CA PHE A 414 -30.94 11.94 -5.32
C PHE A 414 -32.07 12.40 -4.41
N SER A 415 -33.30 12.37 -4.93
CA SER A 415 -34.49 12.35 -4.10
C SER A 415 -34.53 11.02 -3.35
N THR A 416 -33.71 10.87 -2.31
CA THR A 416 -33.91 9.80 -1.35
C THR A 416 -35.06 10.23 -0.45
N SER A 417 -36.21 9.59 -0.57
CA SER A 417 -37.30 9.84 0.36
C SER A 417 -36.93 9.33 1.77
N PRO A 418 -37.57 9.87 2.82
CA PRO A 418 -37.43 9.32 4.17
C PRO A 418 -37.75 7.81 4.23
N GLU A 419 -38.71 7.33 3.42
CA GLU A 419 -39.05 5.91 3.35
C GLU A 419 -37.90 5.07 2.79
N ILE A 420 -37.28 5.50 1.68
CA ILE A 420 -36.12 4.78 1.08
C ILE A 420 -34.96 4.68 2.09
N ARG A 421 -34.73 5.74 2.89
CA ARG A 421 -33.68 5.73 3.93
C ARG A 421 -34.02 4.82 5.11
N ALA A 422 -35.30 4.65 5.43
CA ALA A 422 -35.76 3.77 6.49
C ALA A 422 -35.66 2.28 6.10
N GLU A 423 -35.89 1.94 4.83
CA GLU A 423 -35.74 0.57 4.31
C GLU A 423 -34.27 0.09 4.21
N CYS A 424 -33.31 1.02 4.16
CA CYS A 424 -31.89 0.71 4.06
C CYS A 424 -31.15 0.62 5.41
N ARG A 425 -31.81 0.92 6.53
CA ARG A 425 -31.28 0.79 7.90
C ARG A 425 -31.73 -0.52 8.53
#